data_AF-A0A9E4ALZ6-F1
#
_entry.id   AF-A0A9E4ALZ6-F1
#
_cell.length_a   1.000
_cell.length_b   1.000
_cell.length_c   1.000
_cell.angle_alpha   90.00
_cell.angle_beta   90.00
_cell.angle_gamma   90.00
#
_symmetry.space_group_name_H-M   'P 1'
#
loop_
_entity.id
_entity.type
_entity.pdbx_description
1 polymer ?
#
loop_
_entity_poly.entity_id
_entity_poly.type
_entity_poly.pdbx_seq_one_letter_code
_entity_poly.pdbx_strand_id
1 'polypeptide(L)'
;MATVTASRVQEFTQRTYLAILATVYPSGGPQAFPVWYEFDGESFMVTTEAEAAKVYNISRDPKVALCITDTSRWIRSLTVRGRAQVVPDNRLSQELHRKLALRVAARAYRPRRLTPSKAAVL
;
A
#
# COMPACT_ATOMS: atom_id res chain seq x y z
N MET A 1 1.56 -20.05 -16.96
CA MET A 1 1.74 -18.98 -15.96
C MET A 1 2.75 -19.47 -14.95
N ALA A 2 3.79 -18.70 -14.63
CA ALA A 2 4.78 -19.11 -13.63
C ALA A 2 4.13 -19.14 -12.24
N THR A 3 4.34 -20.21 -11.49
CA THR A 3 3.91 -20.29 -10.09
C THR A 3 4.69 -19.27 -9.27
N VAL A 4 3.98 -18.28 -8.73
CA VAL A 4 4.56 -17.28 -7.84
C VAL A 4 4.57 -17.86 -6.43
N THR A 5 5.75 -18.04 -5.86
CA THR A 5 5.92 -18.52 -4.48
C THR A 5 5.78 -17.35 -3.49
N ALA A 6 5.34 -17.62 -2.26
CA ALA A 6 5.28 -16.61 -1.19
C ALA A 6 6.64 -15.93 -0.96
N SER A 7 7.74 -16.68 -1.06
CA SER A 7 9.12 -16.14 -0.97
C SER A 7 9.43 -15.10 -2.05
N ARG A 8 8.97 -15.32 -3.29
CA ARG A 8 9.15 -14.36 -4.39
C ARG A 8 8.28 -13.11 -4.20
N VAL A 9 7.06 -13.27 -3.66
CA VAL A 9 6.22 -12.13 -3.28
C VAL A 9 6.89 -11.32 -2.18
N GLN A 10 7.38 -11.98 -1.13
CA GLN A 10 8.10 -11.33 -0.03
C GLN A 10 9.30 -10.53 -0.55
N GLU A 11 10.14 -11.14 -1.39
CA GLU A 11 11.30 -10.45 -1.96
C GLU A 11 10.90 -9.23 -2.80
N PHE A 12 9.84 -9.37 -3.61
CA PHE A 12 9.35 -8.28 -4.47
C PHE A 12 8.79 -7.12 -3.63
N THR A 13 8.01 -7.44 -2.61
CA THR A 13 7.31 -6.48 -1.74
C THR A 13 8.25 -5.70 -0.80
N GLN A 14 9.48 -6.15 -0.58
CA GLN A 14 10.48 -5.39 0.16
C GLN A 14 11.04 -4.20 -0.62
N ARG A 15 11.12 -4.32 -1.96
CA ARG A 15 11.76 -3.35 -2.86
C ARG A 15 10.94 -2.08 -3.04
N THR A 16 9.62 -2.20 -3.09
CA THR A 16 8.66 -1.10 -3.20
C THR A 16 7.73 -1.08 -1.98
N TYR A 17 6.91 -0.04 -1.86
CA TYR A 17 5.99 0.18 -0.73
C TYR A 17 4.70 0.85 -1.15
N LEU A 18 4.58 1.19 -2.43
CA LEU A 18 3.39 1.79 -3.01
C LEU A 18 2.72 0.73 -3.88
N ALA A 19 1.42 0.60 -3.71
CA ALA A 19 0.56 -0.19 -4.56
C ALA A 19 -0.60 0.67 -5.08
N ILE A 20 -1.22 0.21 -6.16
CA ILE A 20 -2.52 0.69 -6.61
C ILE A 20 -3.57 -0.33 -6.17
N LEU A 21 -4.48 0.10 -5.30
CA LEU A 21 -5.63 -0.68 -4.87
C LEU A 21 -6.86 -0.26 -5.69
N ALA A 22 -7.38 -1.16 -6.49
CA ALA A 22 -8.65 -1.01 -7.20
C ALA A 22 -9.79 -1.65 -6.38
N THR A 23 -10.88 -0.90 -6.23
CA THR A 23 -12.12 -1.29 -5.56
C THR A 23 -13.31 -1.13 -6.51
N VAL A 24 -14.45 -1.71 -6.18
CA VAL A 24 -15.69 -1.54 -6.96
C VAL A 24 -16.46 -0.32 -6.43
N TYR A 25 -16.57 0.72 -7.25
CA TYR A 25 -17.36 1.91 -6.97
C TYR A 25 -18.87 1.55 -6.90
N PRO A 26 -19.73 2.31 -6.20
CA PRO A 26 -21.15 1.97 -6.06
C PRO A 26 -21.92 1.81 -7.39
N SER A 27 -21.53 2.55 -8.44
CA SER A 27 -22.12 2.40 -9.78
C SER A 27 -21.57 1.19 -10.57
N GLY A 28 -20.64 0.42 -9.99
CA GLY A 28 -20.10 -0.82 -10.56
C GLY A 28 -18.74 -0.68 -11.27
N GLY A 29 -18.29 0.54 -11.55
CA GLY A 29 -16.98 0.80 -12.17
C GLY A 29 -15.80 0.63 -11.20
N PRO A 30 -14.57 0.44 -11.68
CA PRO A 30 -13.39 0.40 -10.82
C PRO A 30 -13.02 1.80 -10.32
N GLN A 31 -12.63 1.90 -9.05
CA GLN A 31 -12.00 3.09 -8.48
C GLN A 31 -10.66 2.71 -7.85
N ALA A 32 -9.58 3.38 -8.27
CA ALA A 32 -8.21 3.02 -7.93
C ALA A 32 -7.54 4.09 -7.06
N PHE A 33 -6.77 3.65 -6.06
CA PHE A 33 -6.11 4.51 -5.09
C PHE A 33 -4.64 4.11 -4.89
N PRO A 34 -3.71 5.06 -4.79
CA PRO A 34 -2.39 4.76 -4.24
C PRO A 34 -2.53 4.39 -2.76
N VAL A 35 -1.87 3.31 -2.34
CA VAL A 35 -1.85 2.85 -0.95
C VAL A 35 -0.46 2.37 -0.56
N TRP A 36 -0.13 2.53 0.72
CA TRP A 36 0.98 1.81 1.33
C TRP A 36 0.49 0.47 1.84
N TYR A 37 1.37 -0.52 1.84
CA TYR A 37 1.02 -1.86 2.22
C TYR A 37 2.16 -2.54 2.99
N GLU A 38 1.78 -3.57 3.74
CA GLU A 38 2.67 -4.58 4.29
C GLU A 38 2.22 -5.94 3.79
N PHE A 39 3.16 -6.85 3.51
CA PHE A 39 2.87 -8.24 3.22
C PHE A 39 3.40 -9.08 4.38
N ASP A 40 2.54 -9.90 4.99
CA ASP A 40 2.87 -10.71 6.18
C ASP A 40 3.34 -12.14 5.81
N GLY A 41 3.37 -12.47 4.52
CA GLY A 41 3.67 -13.82 4.00
C GLY A 41 2.45 -14.53 3.42
N GLU A 42 1.25 -14.08 3.75
CA GLU A 42 -0.03 -14.67 3.32
C GLU A 42 -0.96 -13.61 2.72
N SER A 43 -1.07 -12.44 3.35
CA SER A 43 -2.01 -11.39 3.04
C SER A 43 -1.36 -10.01 2.92
N PHE A 44 -2.03 -9.12 2.17
CA PHE A 44 -1.64 -7.72 2.07
C PHE A 44 -2.47 -6.89 3.03
N MET A 45 -1.80 -6.18 3.94
CA MET A 45 -2.44 -5.25 4.85
C MET A 45 -2.22 -3.81 4.36
N VAL A 46 -3.29 -3.01 4.40
CA VAL A 46 -3.28 -1.60 4.00
C VAL A 46 -3.93 -0.79 5.11
N THR A 47 -3.33 0.35 5.45
CA THR A 47 -3.92 1.31 6.39
C THR A 47 -4.44 2.53 5.65
N THR A 48 -5.60 3.03 6.06
CA THR A 48 -6.27 4.19 5.46
C THR A 48 -7.14 4.85 6.53
N GLU A 49 -7.56 6.09 6.27
CA GLU A 49 -8.59 6.76 7.06
C GLU A 49 -9.92 5.99 6.98
N ALA A 50 -10.65 5.93 8.09
CA ALA A 50 -11.91 5.18 8.20
C ALA A 50 -12.99 5.69 7.24
N GLU A 51 -12.98 6.99 6.94
CA GLU A 51 -13.95 7.67 6.08
C GLU A 51 -13.56 7.63 4.59
N ALA A 52 -12.42 7.01 4.25
CA ALA A 52 -11.96 6.96 2.87
C ALA A 52 -12.93 6.17 1.97
N ALA A 53 -13.15 6.65 0.75
CA ALA A 53 -14.04 6.01 -0.23
C ALA A 53 -13.74 4.50 -0.45
N LYS A 54 -12.46 4.10 -0.36
CA LYS A 54 -12.05 2.69 -0.46
C LYS A 54 -12.63 1.81 0.67
N VAL A 55 -12.79 2.36 1.88
CA VAL A 55 -13.42 1.66 3.02
C VAL A 55 -14.89 1.43 2.72
N TYR A 56 -15.61 2.49 2.33
CA TYR A 56 -17.02 2.39 1.93
C TYR A 56 -17.23 1.39 0.78
N ASN A 57 -16.39 1.46 -0.27
CA ASN A 57 -16.47 0.55 -1.41
C ASN A 57 -16.25 -0.91 -0.98
N ILE A 58 -15.24 -1.18 -0.16
CA ILE A 58 -14.90 -2.54 0.31
C ILE A 58 -15.99 -3.11 1.23
N SER A 59 -16.57 -2.28 2.10
CA SER A 59 -17.68 -2.69 2.96
C SER A 59 -18.91 -3.13 2.17
N ARG A 60 -19.12 -2.55 0.97
CA ARG A 60 -20.23 -2.91 0.07
C ARG A 60 -19.90 -4.09 -0.85
N ASP A 61 -18.74 -4.07 -1.51
CA ASP A 61 -18.25 -5.14 -2.37
C ASP A 61 -16.78 -5.43 -2.04
N PRO A 62 -16.48 -6.60 -1.44
CA PRO A 62 -15.13 -6.90 -0.98
C PRO A 62 -14.15 -7.19 -2.13
N LYS A 63 -14.59 -7.28 -3.39
CA LYS A 63 -13.71 -7.57 -4.52
C LYS A 63 -12.70 -6.44 -4.73
N VAL A 64 -11.43 -6.80 -4.73
CA VAL A 64 -10.32 -5.87 -4.94
C VAL A 64 -9.27 -6.44 -5.88
N ALA A 65 -8.49 -5.53 -6.48
CA ALA A 65 -7.23 -5.86 -7.11
C ALA A 65 -6.13 -4.95 -6.56
N LEU A 66 -4.95 -5.52 -6.30
CA LEU A 66 -3.76 -4.80 -5.87
C LEU A 66 -2.68 -4.95 -6.95
N CYS A 67 -2.14 -3.83 -7.42
CA CYS A 67 -1.04 -3.81 -8.37
C CYS A 67 0.16 -3.12 -7.74
N ILE A 68 1.28 -3.84 -7.70
CA ILE A 68 2.56 -3.35 -7.17
C ILE A 68 3.56 -3.34 -8.32
N THR A 69 4.21 -2.21 -8.54
CA THR A 69 5.19 -2.06 -9.62
C THR A 69 6.54 -1.63 -9.06
N ASP A 70 7.59 -2.29 -9.51
CA ASP A 70 8.99 -1.89 -9.30
C ASP A 70 9.51 -1.24 -10.58
N THR A 71 9.68 0.09 -10.53
CA THR A 71 10.18 0.90 -11.65
C THR A 71 11.69 1.13 -11.60
N SER A 72 12.41 0.56 -10.61
CA SER A 72 13.86 0.74 -10.48
C SER A 72 14.68 0.00 -11.54
N ARG A 73 14.04 -0.89 -12.31
CA ARG A 73 14.58 -1.67 -13.44
C ARG A 73 13.51 -1.79 -14.54
N TRP A 74 13.69 -2.70 -15.51
CA TRP A 74 12.62 -3.11 -16.42
C TRP A 74 11.33 -3.42 -15.63
N ILE A 75 10.20 -2.90 -16.10
CA ILE A 75 8.93 -2.88 -15.37
C ILE A 75 8.56 -4.32 -14.96
N ARG A 76 8.67 -4.58 -13.66
CA ARG A 76 8.13 -5.80 -13.05
C ARG A 76 6.95 -5.43 -12.20
N SER A 77 5.87 -6.19 -12.34
CA SER A 77 4.66 -5.99 -11.57
C SER A 77 4.19 -7.28 -10.91
N LEU A 78 3.54 -7.10 -9.76
CA LEU A 78 2.78 -8.12 -9.08
C LEU A 78 1.33 -7.63 -9.05
N THR A 79 0.43 -8.41 -9.65
CA THR A 79 -1.01 -8.15 -9.57
C THR A 79 -1.67 -9.27 -8.79
N VAL A 80 -2.42 -8.89 -7.77
CA VAL A 80 -3.18 -9.80 -6.91
C VAL A 80 -4.64 -9.42 -7.02
N ARG A 81 -5.52 -10.42 -7.16
CA ARG A 81 -6.98 -10.25 -7.07
C ARG A 81 -7.45 -11.02 -5.86
N GLY A 82 -8.40 -10.46 -5.13
CA GLY A 82 -8.88 -11.10 -3.91
C GLY A 82 -10.09 -10.41 -3.33
N ARG A 83 -10.34 -10.71 -2.05
CA ARG A 83 -11.36 -10.07 -1.23
C ARG A 83 -10.68 -9.32 -0.09
N ALA A 84 -11.06 -8.07 0.13
CA ALA A 84 -10.61 -7.29 1.26
C ALA A 84 -11.66 -7.32 2.38
N GLN A 85 -11.19 -7.17 3.61
CA GLN A 85 -12.02 -6.99 4.79
C GLN A 85 -11.57 -5.72 5.50
N VAL A 86 -12.53 -4.90 5.93
CA VAL A 86 -12.26 -3.77 6.82
C VAL A 86 -12.08 -4.31 8.23
N VAL A 87 -10.91 -4.06 8.81
CA VAL A 87 -10.59 -4.44 10.19
C VAL A 87 -10.91 -3.25 11.10
N PRO A 88 -11.54 -3.45 12.26
CA PRO A 88 -11.83 -2.37 13.20
C PRO A 88 -10.55 -1.71 13.71
N ASP A 89 -10.66 -0.44 14.11
CA ASP A 89 -9.54 0.26 14.73
C ASP A 89 -9.21 -0.37 16.09
N ASN A 90 -8.03 -0.99 16.17
CA ASN A 90 -7.52 -1.69 17.33
C ASN A 90 -5.99 -1.54 17.39
N ARG A 91 -5.36 -2.15 18.41
CA ARG A 91 -3.91 -2.06 18.58
C ARG A 91 -3.13 -2.54 17.35
N LEU A 92 -3.59 -3.58 16.66
CA LEU A 92 -2.89 -4.12 15.48
C LEU A 92 -2.96 -3.16 14.28
N SER A 93 -4.14 -2.56 14.01
CA SER A 93 -4.27 -1.57 12.94
C SER A 93 -3.43 -0.32 13.22
N GLN A 94 -3.38 0.12 14.48
CA GLN A 94 -2.57 1.26 14.91
C GLN A 94 -1.06 0.99 14.79
N GLU A 95 -0.61 -0.20 15.19
CA GLU A 95 0.79 -0.60 15.06
C GLU A 95 1.22 -0.70 13.60
N LEU A 96 0.39 -1.28 12.74
CA LEU A 96 0.61 -1.31 11.31
C LEU A 96 0.69 0.10 10.72
N HIS A 97 -0.23 0.98 11.10
CA HIS A 97 -0.24 2.37 10.62
C HIS A 97 1.06 3.07 11.00
N ARG A 98 1.49 2.94 12.27
CA ARG A 98 2.76 3.49 12.76
C ARG A 98 3.96 2.92 11.98
N LYS A 99 3.99 1.61 11.76
CA LYS A 99 5.05 0.93 11.00
C LYS A 99 5.16 1.47 9.57
N LEU A 100 4.03 1.58 8.87
CA LEU A 100 3.99 2.10 7.50
C LEU A 100 4.37 3.59 7.44
N ALA A 101 3.89 4.41 8.38
CA ALA A 101 4.26 5.81 8.49
C ALA A 101 5.77 6.00 8.67
N LEU A 102 6.41 5.22 9.57
CA LEU A 102 7.86 5.25 9.76
C LEU A 102 8.62 4.79 8.51
N ARG A 103 8.15 3.74 7.83
CA ARG A 103 8.75 3.23 6.58
C ARG A 103 8.72 4.26 5.46
N VAL A 104 7.65 5.03 5.38
CA VAL A 104 7.51 6.13 4.41
C VAL A 104 8.39 7.31 4.80
N ALA A 105 8.37 7.72 6.07
CA ALA A 105 9.20 8.81 6.57
C ALA A 105 10.69 8.55 6.30
N ALA A 106 11.18 7.33 6.55
CA ALA A 106 12.56 6.95 6.26
C ALA A 106 12.92 6.99 4.76
N ARG A 107 11.95 6.82 3.86
CA ARG A 107 12.15 6.89 2.41
C ARG A 107 11.98 8.30 1.85
N ALA A 108 11.08 9.09 2.42
CA ALA A 108 10.92 10.52 2.13
C ALA A 108 12.14 11.30 2.63
N TYR A 109 12.67 10.93 3.80
CA TYR A 109 13.93 11.42 4.36
C TYR A 109 15.13 10.69 3.75
N ARG A 110 15.25 10.71 2.41
CA ARG A 110 16.57 10.62 1.80
C ARG A 110 17.20 12.00 1.93
N PRO A 111 18.41 12.16 2.51
CA PRO A 111 19.11 13.42 2.41
C PRO A 111 19.38 13.68 0.93
N ARG A 112 18.50 14.44 0.28
CA ARG A 112 18.87 15.25 -0.86
C ARG A 112 20.06 16.06 -0.34
N ARG A 113 21.22 16.03 -0.99
CA ARG A 113 22.37 16.85 -0.56
C ARG A 113 21.84 18.26 -0.32
N LEU A 114 21.67 18.64 0.94
CA LEU A 114 21.25 19.96 1.32
C LEU A 114 22.50 20.81 1.19
N THR A 115 22.64 21.49 0.05
CA THR A 115 23.44 22.72 0.06
C THR A 115 22.73 23.67 1.01
N PRO A 116 23.43 24.21 2.03
CA PRO A 116 22.77 24.94 3.10
C PRO A 116 22.18 26.23 2.55
N SER A 117 20.86 26.39 2.66
CA SER A 117 20.21 27.68 2.46
C SER A 117 19.18 27.90 3.58
N LYS A 118 19.67 28.59 4.62
CA LYS A 118 19.02 29.50 5.58
C LYS A 118 17.63 29.09 6.11
N ALA A 119 17.58 28.78 7.40
CA ALA A 119 16.36 28.62 8.19
C ALA A 119 15.64 29.97 8.44
N ALA A 120 14.32 29.92 8.51
CA ALA A 120 13.49 30.86 9.26
C ALA A 120 12.47 30.07 10.07
N VAL A 121 12.38 30.40 11.36
CA VAL A 121 11.43 29.88 12.36
C VAL A 121 10.20 30.80 12.37
N LEU A 122 9.01 30.23 12.44
CA LEU A 122 7.85 30.78 13.13
C LEU A 122 7.29 29.70 14.06
#